data_AF-A0A7X9GJN8-F1
#
_entry.id   AF-A0A7X9GJN8-F1
#
_cell.length_a   1.000
_cell.length_b   1.000
_cell.length_c   1.000
_cell.angle_alpha   90.00
_cell.angle_beta   90.00
_cell.angle_gamma   90.00
#
_symmetry.space_group_name_H-M   'P 1'
#
loop_
_entity.id
_entity.type
_entity.pdbx_description
1 polymer ?
#
loop_
_entity_poly.entity_id
_entity_poly.type
_entity_poly.pdbx_seq_one_letter_code
_entity_poly.pdbx_strand_id
1 'polypeptide(L)'
;LKINTAKTGVNIEVGPNIKAQLVAPNSESYDNLNDYSAVLRVEYGNTSFLFTGDAQSVSENEIISSGYTLKSDVLKVGHHGSNTSTTSTFLKAVSPKYAVVSSGKGNKYGHPHQEVLARLNNAGVKVYRTDEVGTVIAESDSKTITFNKQSSQIKERAPTTPKPVPAPTAPSSGKYIGNKNSKKLHLPSCRSLPAPKNRVFFNSREEAINSGYVPCKICKP
;
A
#
# COMPACT_ATOMS: atom_id res chain seq x y z
N LEU A 1 -33.55 2.80 -0.41
CA LEU A 1 -32.22 2.57 0.23
C LEU A 1 -31.40 3.85 0.09
N LYS A 2 -30.90 4.45 1.17
CA LYS A 2 -29.97 5.58 1.07
C LYS A 2 -28.55 5.03 1.03
N ILE A 3 -27.82 5.26 -0.06
CA ILE A 3 -26.42 4.85 -0.21
C ILE A 3 -25.56 6.07 0.14
N ASN A 4 -24.68 5.92 1.12
CA ASN A 4 -23.68 6.93 1.44
C ASN A 4 -22.34 6.49 0.81
N THR A 5 -21.87 7.24 -0.18
CA THR A 5 -20.59 6.97 -0.83
C THR A 5 -19.44 7.21 0.14
N ALA A 6 -18.53 6.25 0.24
CA ALA A 6 -17.29 6.42 0.98
C ALA A 6 -16.41 7.47 0.29
N LYS A 7 -16.05 8.52 1.03
CA LYS A 7 -15.10 9.55 0.61
C LYS A 7 -14.48 10.21 1.84
N THR A 8 -13.37 10.88 1.63
CA THR A 8 -12.69 11.65 2.66
C THR A 8 -13.64 12.65 3.35
N GLY A 9 -13.49 12.81 4.67
CA GLY A 9 -14.30 13.68 5.53
C GLY A 9 -15.64 13.11 5.99
N VAL A 10 -16.08 11.94 5.50
CA VAL A 10 -17.33 11.30 5.95
C VAL A 10 -17.15 10.72 7.35
N ASN A 11 -18.00 11.13 8.29
CA ASN A 11 -18.05 10.55 9.63
C ASN A 11 -19.00 9.34 9.68
N ILE A 12 -18.61 8.31 10.40
CA ILE A 12 -19.40 7.09 10.62
C ILE A 12 -19.84 7.06 12.09
N GLU A 13 -21.13 6.90 12.33
CA GLU A 13 -21.67 6.70 13.66
C GLU A 13 -21.47 5.24 14.08
N VAL A 14 -20.62 5.02 15.09
CA VAL A 14 -20.27 3.68 15.58
C VAL A 14 -20.56 3.50 17.07
N GLY A 15 -20.84 4.59 17.79
CA GLY A 15 -21.16 4.55 19.22
C GLY A 15 -20.76 5.83 19.94
N PRO A 16 -21.18 5.98 21.21
CA PRO A 16 -20.83 7.14 22.02
C PRO A 16 -19.31 7.23 22.23
N ASN A 17 -18.79 8.47 22.22
CA ASN A 17 -17.37 8.78 22.47
C ASN A 17 -16.37 8.18 21.47
N ILE A 18 -16.84 7.69 20.33
CA ILE A 18 -15.97 7.20 19.24
C ILE A 18 -16.09 8.15 18.06
N LYS A 19 -14.96 8.67 17.59
CA LYS A 19 -14.88 9.42 16.33
C LYS A 19 -14.36 8.49 15.24
N ALA A 20 -15.22 8.12 14.30
CA ALA A 20 -14.83 7.34 13.13
C ALA A 20 -15.00 8.20 11.88
N GLN A 21 -13.91 8.41 11.14
CA GLN A 21 -13.87 9.28 9.96
C GLN A 21 -13.13 8.59 8.81
N LEU A 22 -13.77 8.58 7.65
CA LEU A 22 -13.12 8.21 6.40
C LEU A 22 -12.16 9.32 5.99
N VAL A 23 -10.89 8.99 5.81
CA VAL A 23 -9.84 9.90 5.32
C VAL A 23 -9.52 9.68 3.84
N ALA A 24 -10.04 8.60 3.23
CA ALA A 24 -9.99 8.31 1.81
C ALA A 24 -11.25 7.53 1.34
N PRO A 25 -11.55 7.46 0.04
CA PRO A 25 -10.82 8.05 -1.09
C PRO A 25 -10.90 9.58 -1.17
N ASN A 26 -9.92 10.22 -1.82
CA ASN A 26 -9.80 11.68 -1.95
C ASN A 26 -10.00 12.17 -3.39
N SER A 27 -9.94 11.28 -4.38
CA SER A 27 -10.21 11.53 -5.79
C SER A 27 -11.50 10.83 -6.25
N GLU A 28 -12.15 11.40 -7.25
CA GLU A 28 -13.33 10.78 -7.90
C GLU A 28 -12.95 9.60 -8.79
N SER A 29 -11.69 9.56 -9.25
CA SER A 29 -11.20 8.52 -10.13
C SER A 29 -9.77 8.09 -9.81
N TYR A 30 -9.52 6.78 -9.90
CA TYR A 30 -8.20 6.18 -9.81
C TYR A 30 -7.98 5.17 -10.94
N ASP A 31 -6.73 5.04 -11.38
CA ASP A 31 -6.35 3.99 -12.33
C ASP A 31 -6.32 2.60 -11.68
N ASN A 32 -6.06 2.54 -10.36
CA ASN A 32 -6.05 1.30 -9.58
C ASN A 32 -7.27 1.24 -8.66
N LEU A 33 -8.00 0.13 -8.72
CA LEU A 33 -9.16 -0.14 -7.85
C LEU A 33 -8.81 -0.11 -6.36
N ASN A 34 -7.58 -0.47 -6.00
CA ASN A 34 -7.12 -0.47 -4.63
C ASN A 34 -7.07 0.95 -4.03
N ASP A 35 -6.83 1.98 -4.84
CA ASP A 35 -6.79 3.37 -4.36
C ASP A 35 -8.18 3.95 -4.08
N TYR A 36 -9.26 3.27 -4.50
CA TYR A 36 -10.62 3.54 -4.03
C TYR A 36 -10.90 3.00 -2.62
N SER A 37 -9.91 2.39 -1.96
CA SER A 37 -10.08 1.86 -0.60
C SER A 37 -10.62 2.93 0.35
N ALA A 38 -11.69 2.58 1.06
CA ALA A 38 -12.21 3.39 2.16
C ALA A 38 -11.23 3.30 3.34
N VAL A 39 -10.44 4.35 3.55
CA VAL A 39 -9.50 4.42 4.67
C VAL A 39 -10.21 5.04 5.86
N LEU A 40 -10.36 4.28 6.95
CA LEU A 40 -11.09 4.68 8.14
C LEU A 40 -10.12 4.93 9.30
N ARG A 41 -10.15 6.13 9.86
CA ARG A 41 -9.54 6.40 11.17
C ARG A 41 -10.61 6.32 12.25
N VAL A 42 -10.31 5.61 13.33
CA VAL A 42 -11.16 5.49 14.52
C VAL A 42 -10.39 5.99 15.73
N GLU A 43 -10.99 6.89 16.50
CA GLU A 43 -10.46 7.40 17.76
C GLU A 43 -11.45 7.13 18.88
N TYR A 44 -10.95 6.53 19.96
CA TYR A 44 -11.69 6.25 21.17
C TYR A 44 -10.86 6.65 22.38
N GLY A 45 -11.23 7.76 23.02
CA GLY A 45 -10.44 8.41 24.06
C GLY A 45 -9.01 8.71 23.58
N ASN A 46 -8.03 8.14 24.26
CA ASN A 46 -6.59 8.29 23.98
C ASN A 46 -6.03 7.22 23.05
N THR A 47 -6.89 6.38 22.46
CA THR A 47 -6.50 5.29 21.57
C THR A 47 -7.01 5.51 20.15
N SER A 48 -6.27 5.02 19.17
CA SER A 48 -6.59 5.27 17.77
C SER A 48 -6.18 4.13 16.84
N PHE A 49 -6.99 3.91 15.80
CA PHE A 49 -6.83 2.87 14.80
C PHE A 49 -6.94 3.45 13.39
N LEU A 50 -6.12 2.98 12.47
CA LEU A 50 -6.22 3.30 11.05
C LEU A 50 -6.39 2.03 10.23
N PHE A 51 -7.52 1.92 9.55
CA PHE A 51 -7.87 0.84 8.65
C PHE A 51 -7.69 1.28 7.21
N THR A 52 -6.65 0.78 6.55
CA THR A 52 -6.22 1.28 5.23
C THR A 52 -6.79 0.52 4.05
N GLY A 53 -7.49 -0.60 4.29
CA GLY A 53 -7.91 -1.50 3.22
C GLY A 53 -6.70 -1.90 2.37
N ASP A 54 -6.82 -1.70 1.06
CA ASP A 54 -5.78 -1.98 0.09
C ASP A 54 -5.14 -0.71 -0.50
N ALA A 55 -5.35 0.46 0.12
CA ALA A 55 -4.81 1.74 -0.32
C ALA A 55 -3.31 1.63 -0.64
N GLN A 56 -2.90 2.14 -1.80
CA GLN A 56 -1.52 2.15 -2.25
C GLN A 56 -0.95 3.57 -2.19
N SER A 57 0.29 3.73 -2.64
CA SER A 57 1.05 4.98 -2.54
C SER A 57 0.34 6.22 -3.07
N VAL A 58 -0.55 6.09 -4.08
CA VAL A 58 -1.33 7.23 -4.60
C VAL A 58 -2.30 7.72 -3.52
N SER A 59 -3.17 6.83 -3.04
CA SER A 59 -4.11 7.13 -1.96
C SER A 59 -3.38 7.58 -0.68
N GLU A 60 -2.27 6.94 -0.31
CA GLU A 60 -1.46 7.33 0.85
C GLU A 60 -0.95 8.78 0.79
N ASN A 61 -0.48 9.22 -0.37
CA ASN A 61 0.01 10.60 -0.55
C ASN A 61 -1.12 11.63 -0.48
N GLU A 62 -2.31 11.28 -1.00
CA GLU A 62 -3.50 12.13 -0.90
C GLU A 62 -3.99 12.25 0.56
N ILE A 63 -3.99 11.14 1.29
CA ILE A 63 -4.33 11.11 2.71
C ILE A 63 -3.37 11.98 3.52
N ILE A 64 -2.07 11.93 3.25
CA ILE A 64 -1.07 12.82 3.89
C ILE A 64 -1.37 14.30 3.56
N SER A 65 -1.72 14.58 2.31
CA SER A 65 -1.97 15.95 1.84
C SER A 65 -3.32 16.53 2.30
N SER A 66 -4.22 15.69 2.82
CA SER A 66 -5.58 16.07 3.22
C SER A 66 -5.65 17.00 4.44
N GLY A 67 -4.59 17.06 5.25
CA GLY A 67 -4.58 17.80 6.51
C GLY A 67 -5.31 17.11 7.68
N TYR A 68 -5.90 15.93 7.46
CA TYR A 68 -6.48 15.14 8.55
C TYR A 68 -5.40 14.60 9.49
N THR A 69 -5.78 14.39 10.76
CA THR A 69 -4.90 13.70 11.72
C THR A 69 -4.74 12.25 11.30
N LEU A 70 -3.51 11.82 11.02
CA LEU A 70 -3.20 10.43 10.65
C LEU A 70 -2.60 9.61 11.79
N LYS A 71 -2.07 10.30 12.81
CA LYS A 71 -1.47 9.65 13.97
C LYS A 71 -2.44 8.65 14.57
N SER A 72 -2.02 7.39 14.61
CA SER A 72 -2.85 6.26 15.04
C SER A 72 -2.02 5.24 15.80
N ASP A 73 -2.49 4.73 16.94
CA ASP A 73 -1.74 3.74 17.74
C ASP A 73 -1.62 2.39 17.03
N VAL A 74 -2.68 1.96 16.33
CA VAL A 74 -2.74 0.70 15.58
C VAL A 74 -2.93 0.99 14.09
N LEU A 75 -2.02 0.48 13.27
CA LEU A 75 -2.14 0.48 11.83
C LEU A 75 -2.55 -0.92 11.34
N LYS A 76 -3.73 -1.04 10.73
CA LYS A 76 -4.01 -2.18 9.85
C LYS A 76 -3.26 -1.93 8.54
N VAL A 77 -2.22 -2.72 8.30
CA VAL A 77 -1.27 -2.53 7.20
C VAL A 77 -1.99 -2.66 5.85
N GLY A 78 -1.68 -1.73 4.94
CA GLY A 78 -2.35 -1.61 3.65
C GLY A 78 -2.03 -2.78 2.74
N HIS A 79 -3.02 -3.24 2.02
CA HIS A 79 -2.89 -4.22 0.93
C HIS A 79 -2.09 -5.46 1.34
N HIS A 80 -2.45 -6.01 2.50
CA HIS A 80 -1.84 -7.22 3.07
C HIS A 80 -0.31 -7.15 3.31
N GLY A 81 0.30 -5.97 3.22
CA GLY A 81 1.77 -5.80 3.23
C GLY A 81 2.40 -5.94 1.84
N SER A 82 1.70 -5.50 0.79
CA SER A 82 2.29 -5.26 -0.53
C SER A 82 3.36 -4.16 -0.48
N ASN A 83 4.41 -4.24 -1.31
CA ASN A 83 5.43 -3.18 -1.40
C ASN A 83 4.93 -1.88 -2.05
N THR A 84 3.73 -1.91 -2.65
CA THR A 84 3.01 -0.75 -3.21
C THR A 84 2.33 0.12 -2.15
N SER A 85 2.23 -0.36 -0.92
CA SER A 85 1.54 0.29 0.20
C SER A 85 2.47 0.39 1.41
N THR A 86 1.99 1.02 2.47
CA THR A 86 2.70 1.36 3.69
C THR A 86 4.04 2.01 3.36
N THR A 87 4.00 3.05 2.52
CA THR A 87 5.21 3.83 2.16
C THR A 87 5.88 4.41 3.40
N SER A 88 7.20 4.66 3.33
CA SER A 88 7.94 5.22 4.47
C SER A 88 7.38 6.58 4.92
N THR A 89 6.93 7.41 3.97
CA THR A 89 6.30 8.70 4.22
C THR A 89 4.96 8.55 4.93
N PHE A 90 4.12 7.62 4.47
CA PHE A 90 2.85 7.31 5.12
C PHE A 90 3.04 6.73 6.52
N LEU A 91 3.93 5.74 6.66
CA LEU A 91 4.23 5.13 7.96
C LEU A 91 4.73 6.17 8.97
N LYS A 92 5.56 7.12 8.53
CA LYS A 92 6.03 8.24 9.36
C LYS A 92 4.89 9.16 9.78
N ALA A 93 3.96 9.48 8.88
CA ALA A 93 2.80 10.32 9.18
C ALA A 93 1.81 9.64 10.16
N VAL A 94 1.61 8.32 10.01
CA VAL A 94 0.75 7.53 10.90
C VAL A 94 1.40 7.30 12.27
N SER A 95 2.72 7.14 12.33
CA SER A 95 3.51 6.91 13.55
C SER A 95 2.90 5.88 14.52
N PRO A 96 2.62 4.64 14.06
CA PRO A 96 1.94 3.65 14.90
C PRO A 96 2.87 2.99 15.91
N LYS A 97 2.29 2.50 17.01
CA LYS A 97 2.96 1.62 17.98
C LYS A 97 2.82 0.16 17.58
N TYR A 98 1.70 -0.17 16.95
CA TYR A 98 1.32 -1.53 16.56
C TYR A 98 0.92 -1.59 15.10
N ALA A 99 1.25 -2.68 14.42
CA ALA A 99 0.81 -2.94 13.06
C ALA A 99 0.20 -4.34 12.94
N VAL A 100 -0.97 -4.45 12.33
CA VAL A 100 -1.61 -5.74 12.03
C VAL A 100 -1.53 -5.99 10.52
N VAL A 101 -0.84 -7.05 10.13
CA VAL A 101 -0.75 -7.52 8.76
C VAL A 101 -1.72 -8.68 8.56
N SER A 102 -2.76 -8.43 7.77
CA SER A 102 -3.71 -9.48 7.38
C SER A 102 -3.21 -10.16 6.12
N SER A 103 -2.69 -11.38 6.23
CA SER A 103 -2.22 -12.16 5.10
C SER A 103 -2.49 -13.65 5.35
N GLY A 104 -2.61 -14.44 4.28
CA GLY A 104 -2.86 -15.88 4.40
C GLY A 104 -1.57 -16.68 4.54
N LYS A 105 -1.59 -17.75 5.35
CA LYS A 105 -0.49 -18.71 5.42
C LYS A 105 -0.27 -19.36 4.05
N GLY A 106 0.96 -19.32 3.55
CA GLY A 106 1.29 -19.84 2.22
C GLY A 106 0.64 -19.07 1.06
N ASN A 107 0.27 -17.79 1.27
CA ASN A 107 -0.29 -16.98 0.19
C ASN A 107 0.68 -16.90 -1.00
N LYS A 108 0.14 -17.00 -2.21
CA LYS A 108 0.91 -17.05 -3.46
C LYS A 108 1.40 -15.68 -3.94
N TYR A 109 0.90 -14.59 -3.33
CA TYR A 109 1.28 -13.22 -3.66
C TYR A 109 2.62 -12.82 -3.04
N GLY A 110 3.14 -13.60 -2.09
CA GLY A 110 4.39 -13.31 -1.39
C GLY A 110 4.24 -12.21 -0.33
N HIS A 111 3.02 -11.92 0.11
CA HIS A 111 2.76 -10.94 1.16
C HIS A 111 2.93 -11.55 2.57
N PRO A 112 3.26 -10.73 3.59
CA PRO A 112 3.84 -9.41 3.46
C PRO A 112 5.24 -9.46 2.81
N HIS A 113 5.54 -8.46 2.00
CA HIS A 113 6.88 -8.28 1.43
C HIS A 113 7.90 -7.90 2.52
N GLN A 114 9.13 -8.36 2.38
CA GLN A 114 10.20 -8.12 3.37
C GLN A 114 10.51 -6.63 3.52
N GLU A 115 10.40 -5.85 2.45
CA GLU A 115 10.61 -4.40 2.48
C GLU A 115 9.57 -3.69 3.37
N VAL A 116 8.33 -4.18 3.39
CA VAL A 116 7.28 -3.64 4.27
C VAL A 116 7.57 -3.99 5.73
N LEU A 117 7.95 -5.26 5.99
CA LEU A 117 8.32 -5.70 7.34
C LEU A 117 9.55 -4.94 7.85
N ALA A 118 10.55 -4.70 7.00
CA ALA A 118 11.73 -3.92 7.34
C ALA A 118 11.38 -2.47 7.67
N ARG A 119 10.49 -1.83 6.90
CA ARG A 119 10.00 -0.46 7.23
C ARG A 119 9.31 -0.41 8.59
N LEU A 120 8.45 -1.39 8.90
CA LEU A 120 7.77 -1.48 10.20
C LEU A 120 8.77 -1.72 11.34
N ASN A 121 9.73 -2.62 11.15
CA ASN A 121 10.77 -2.94 12.13
C ASN A 121 11.66 -1.71 12.40
N ASN A 122 12.13 -1.03 11.35
CA ASN A 122 12.96 0.18 11.45
C ASN A 122 12.23 1.34 12.13
N ALA A 123 10.90 1.38 12.05
CA ALA A 123 10.06 2.35 12.75
C ALA A 123 9.75 1.95 14.21
N GLY A 124 10.28 0.81 14.70
CA GLY A 124 10.05 0.31 16.06
C GLY A 124 8.63 -0.21 16.31
N VAL A 125 7.91 -0.56 15.26
CA VAL A 125 6.50 -0.97 15.34
C VAL A 125 6.39 -2.44 15.73
N LYS A 126 5.56 -2.76 16.72
CA LYS A 126 5.23 -4.15 17.07
C LYS A 126 4.27 -4.73 16.02
N VAL A 127 4.73 -5.72 15.27
CA VAL A 127 3.97 -6.31 14.16
C VAL A 127 3.21 -7.55 14.61
N TYR A 128 1.97 -7.71 14.16
CA TYR A 128 1.15 -8.92 14.32
C TYR A 128 0.74 -9.45 12.95
N ARG A 129 1.18 -10.65 12.60
CA ARG A 129 0.90 -11.28 11.31
C ARG A 129 -0.10 -12.41 11.45
N THR A 130 -1.27 -12.24 10.83
CA THR A 130 -2.36 -13.25 10.90
C THR A 130 -1.96 -14.61 10.30
N ASP A 131 -1.03 -14.65 9.35
CA ASP A 131 -0.47 -15.89 8.79
C ASP A 131 0.43 -16.67 9.78
N GLU A 132 0.94 -16.00 10.81
CA GLU A 132 1.79 -16.60 11.86
C GLU A 132 1.03 -16.85 13.15
N VAL A 133 0.22 -15.87 13.61
CA VAL A 133 -0.42 -15.91 14.93
C VAL A 133 -1.93 -16.17 14.88
N GLY A 134 -2.52 -16.27 13.68
CA GLY A 134 -3.95 -16.46 13.48
C GLY A 134 -4.76 -15.19 13.74
N THR A 135 -5.98 -15.34 14.27
CA THR A 135 -6.86 -14.22 14.59
C THR A 135 -6.27 -13.31 15.66
N VAL A 136 -6.10 -12.03 15.30
CA VAL A 136 -5.64 -10.96 16.18
C VAL A 136 -6.85 -10.14 16.63
N ILE A 137 -7.01 -9.99 17.94
CA ILE A 137 -7.99 -9.14 18.60
C ILE A 137 -7.20 -8.04 19.30
N ALA A 138 -7.50 -6.80 18.95
CA ALA A 138 -6.97 -5.60 19.58
C ALA A 138 -8.12 -4.90 20.32
N GLU A 139 -8.04 -4.81 21.64
CA GLU A 139 -9.10 -4.26 22.48
C GLU A 139 -8.66 -2.91 23.04
N SER A 140 -9.56 -1.92 22.99
CA SER A 140 -9.34 -0.61 23.58
C SER A 140 -10.37 -0.32 24.68
N ASP A 141 -9.88 0.21 25.80
CA ASP A 141 -10.67 0.70 26.93
C ASP A 141 -10.72 2.24 26.99
N SER A 142 -10.44 2.92 25.87
CA SER A 142 -10.22 4.37 25.72
C SER A 142 -8.90 4.93 26.25
N LYS A 143 -8.08 4.13 26.96
CA LYS A 143 -6.80 4.56 27.52
C LYS A 143 -5.63 3.75 27.00
N THR A 144 -5.83 2.44 26.87
CA THR A 144 -4.83 1.44 26.52
C THR A 144 -5.33 0.53 25.42
N ILE A 145 -4.40 -0.16 24.75
CA ILE A 145 -4.71 -1.18 23.76
C ILE A 145 -4.03 -2.47 24.18
N THR A 146 -4.79 -3.55 24.27
CA THR A 146 -4.28 -4.90 24.55
C THR A 146 -4.50 -5.83 23.36
N PHE A 147 -3.70 -6.90 23.28
CA PHE A 147 -3.76 -7.87 22.20
C PHE A 147 -3.87 -9.29 22.76
N ASN A 148 -4.68 -10.14 22.13
CA ASN A 148 -4.80 -11.56 22.48
C ASN A 148 -3.61 -12.42 22.01
N LYS A 149 -2.67 -11.84 21.27
CA LYS A 149 -1.49 -12.50 20.71
C LYS A 149 -0.22 -11.78 21.12
N GLN A 150 0.89 -12.50 21.08
CA GLN A 150 2.21 -11.89 21.10
C GLN A 150 2.56 -11.36 19.71
N SER A 151 3.38 -10.30 19.65
CA SER A 151 3.85 -9.77 18.38
C SER A 151 4.71 -10.79 17.64
N SER A 152 4.54 -10.83 16.31
CA SER A 152 5.36 -11.62 15.40
C SER A 152 6.82 -11.23 15.46
N GLN A 153 7.70 -12.23 15.44
CA GLN A 153 9.14 -12.01 15.30
C GLN A 153 9.47 -11.72 13.84
N ILE A 154 9.89 -10.49 13.55
CA ILE A 154 10.36 -10.14 12.22
C ILE A 154 11.77 -10.69 12.06
N LYS A 155 11.88 -11.86 11.44
CA LYS A 155 13.17 -12.39 11.01
C LYS A 155 13.66 -11.52 9.86
N GLU A 156 14.65 -10.69 10.11
CA GLU A 156 15.41 -10.05 9.04
C GLU A 156 15.97 -11.16 8.17
N ARG A 157 15.41 -11.32 6.97
CA ARG A 157 16.10 -12.07 5.93
C ARG A 157 17.16 -11.14 5.36
N ALA A 158 18.34 -11.69 5.03
CA ALA A 158 19.34 -10.96 4.26
C ALA A 158 18.63 -10.21 3.14
N PRO A 159 18.95 -8.92 2.90
CA PRO A 159 18.22 -8.11 1.94
C PRO A 159 18.18 -8.88 0.64
N THR A 160 17.00 -9.39 0.28
CA THR A 160 16.75 -9.79 -1.10
C THR A 160 17.01 -8.52 -1.86
N THR A 161 18.10 -8.49 -2.64
CA THR A 161 18.48 -7.37 -3.49
C THR A 161 17.19 -6.73 -3.99
N PRO A 162 16.88 -5.48 -3.60
CA PRO A 162 15.60 -4.90 -3.90
C PRO A 162 15.43 -5.01 -5.40
N LYS A 163 14.44 -5.79 -5.84
CA LYS A 163 14.04 -5.73 -7.24
C LYS A 163 13.64 -4.28 -7.44
N PRO A 164 14.29 -3.51 -8.33
CA PRO A 164 14.10 -2.08 -8.39
C PRO A 164 12.60 -1.79 -8.46
N VAL A 165 12.06 -1.22 -7.38
CA VAL A 165 10.74 -0.62 -7.43
C VAL A 165 10.96 0.65 -8.23
N PRO A 166 10.42 0.78 -9.45
CA PRO A 166 10.67 1.96 -10.25
C PRO A 166 10.16 3.16 -9.48
N ALA A 167 11.01 4.18 -9.34
CA ALA A 167 10.57 5.49 -8.88
C ALA A 167 9.37 5.94 -9.74
N PRO A 168 8.40 6.67 -9.19
CA PRO A 168 7.39 7.33 -10.00
C PRO A 168 8.09 8.44 -10.80
N THR A 169 8.58 8.12 -11.99
CA THR A 169 9.13 9.11 -12.91
C THR A 169 7.99 9.72 -13.72
N ALA A 170 7.88 11.04 -13.62
CA ALA A 170 7.21 11.91 -14.57
C ALA A 170 7.56 11.52 -16.02
N PRO A 171 6.68 11.78 -17.00
CA PRO A 171 6.85 11.28 -18.36
C PRO A 171 8.06 11.95 -19.03
N SER A 172 9.13 11.17 -19.26
CA SER A 172 10.20 11.54 -20.18
C SER A 172 10.24 10.56 -21.35
N SER A 173 10.51 11.10 -22.53
CA SER A 173 10.47 10.43 -23.84
C SER A 173 11.61 9.41 -24.01
N GLY A 174 11.44 8.22 -23.42
CA GLY A 174 12.40 7.12 -23.57
C GLY A 174 12.40 6.48 -24.96
N LYS A 175 13.54 5.89 -25.34
CA LYS A 175 13.77 5.21 -26.63
C LYS A 175 12.97 3.92 -26.80
N TYR A 176 12.50 3.32 -25.70
CA TYR A 176 11.72 2.09 -25.70
C TYR A 176 10.46 2.23 -24.84
N ILE A 177 9.41 1.51 -25.21
CA ILE A 177 8.09 1.55 -24.57
C ILE A 177 7.73 0.17 -24.03
N GLY A 178 7.66 0.03 -22.71
CA GLY A 178 7.19 -1.17 -22.02
C GLY A 178 5.68 -1.14 -21.78
N ASN A 179 5.02 -2.28 -21.92
CA ASN A 179 3.64 -2.50 -21.47
C ASN A 179 3.63 -2.97 -20.01
N LYS A 180 3.09 -2.14 -19.11
CA LYS A 180 3.02 -2.41 -17.66
C LYS A 180 2.39 -3.77 -17.31
N ASN A 181 1.41 -4.20 -18.11
CA ASN A 181 0.60 -5.41 -17.87
C ASN A 181 1.25 -6.66 -18.47
N SER A 182 1.58 -6.64 -19.76
CA SER A 182 2.11 -7.84 -20.44
C SER A 182 3.62 -8.00 -20.31
N LYS A 183 4.31 -7.01 -19.71
CA LYS A 183 5.77 -6.92 -19.64
C LYS A 183 6.44 -7.04 -21.01
N LYS A 184 5.78 -6.59 -22.09
CA LYS A 184 6.36 -6.54 -23.43
C LYS A 184 7.08 -5.22 -23.68
N LEU A 185 8.27 -5.28 -24.26
CA LEU A 185 9.05 -4.11 -24.68
C LEU A 185 8.83 -3.83 -26.16
N HIS A 186 8.66 -2.57 -26.54
CA HIS A 186 8.37 -2.12 -27.91
C HIS A 186 9.28 -0.94 -28.32
N LEU A 187 9.57 -0.80 -29.61
CA LEU A 187 10.02 0.46 -30.20
C LEU A 187 8.85 1.46 -30.34
N PRO A 188 9.10 2.79 -30.32
CA PRO A 188 8.07 3.81 -30.54
C PRO A 188 7.33 3.70 -31.88
N SER A 189 7.92 3.05 -32.88
CA SER A 189 7.32 2.79 -34.19
C SER A 189 6.50 1.50 -34.25
N CYS A 190 6.34 0.77 -33.14
CA CYS A 190 5.67 -0.53 -33.14
C CYS A 190 4.17 -0.38 -33.42
N ARG A 191 3.64 -1.15 -34.38
CA ARG A 191 2.18 -1.18 -34.66
C ARG A 191 1.31 -1.74 -33.53
N SER A 192 1.92 -2.38 -32.53
CA SER A 192 1.23 -3.03 -31.40
C SER A 192 1.58 -2.35 -30.08
N LEU A 193 1.65 -1.02 -30.08
CA LEU A 193 1.93 -0.26 -28.87
C LEU A 193 0.81 -0.41 -27.83
N PRO A 194 1.14 -0.50 -26.54
CA PRO A 194 0.14 -0.45 -25.49
C PRO A 194 -0.56 0.92 -25.44
N ALA A 195 -1.76 0.96 -24.85
CA ALA A 195 -2.45 2.21 -24.55
C ALA A 195 -1.56 3.15 -23.70
N PRO A 196 -1.62 4.48 -23.87
CA PRO A 196 -0.75 5.43 -23.17
C PRO A 196 -0.60 5.21 -21.66
N LYS A 197 -1.70 4.94 -20.95
CA LYS A 197 -1.71 4.64 -19.50
C LYS A 197 -0.89 3.41 -19.09
N ASN A 198 -0.78 2.44 -20.00
CA ASN A 198 -0.04 1.19 -19.80
C ASN A 198 1.42 1.30 -20.26
N ARG A 199 1.89 2.49 -20.67
CA ARG A 199 3.27 2.71 -21.11
C ARG A 199 4.16 3.00 -19.90
N VAL A 200 5.31 2.34 -19.90
CA VAL A 200 6.51 2.78 -19.18
C VAL A 200 7.58 3.05 -20.23
N PHE A 201 8.44 4.02 -20.01
CA PHE A 201 9.48 4.39 -20.96
C PHE A 201 10.85 3.98 -20.41
N PHE A 202 11.70 3.45 -21.28
CA PHE A 202 13.07 3.06 -20.96
C PHE A 202 14.04 3.74 -21.92
N ASN A 203 15.24 4.08 -21.43
CA ASN A 203 16.26 4.74 -22.24
C ASN A 203 17.19 3.73 -22.91
N SER A 204 17.26 2.50 -22.40
CA SER A 204 17.99 1.39 -23.02
C SER A 204 17.20 0.09 -23.02
N ARG A 205 17.55 -0.82 -23.94
CA ARG A 205 16.99 -2.18 -24.02
C ARG A 205 17.37 -3.01 -22.79
N GLU A 206 18.61 -2.88 -22.33
CA GLU A 206 19.16 -3.62 -21.21
C GLU A 206 18.45 -3.27 -19.90
N GLU A 207 18.18 -1.98 -19.67
CA GLU A 207 17.38 -1.49 -18.53
C GLU A 207 15.99 -2.14 -18.50
N ALA A 208 15.32 -2.22 -19.65
CA ALA A 208 14.00 -2.83 -19.77
C ALA A 208 14.04 -4.35 -19.49
N ILE A 209 15.04 -5.05 -20.01
CA ILE A 209 15.22 -6.50 -19.79
C ILE A 209 15.51 -6.79 -18.31
N ASN A 210 16.41 -6.03 -17.69
CA ASN A 210 16.72 -6.14 -16.26
C ASN A 210 15.50 -5.81 -15.38
N SER A 211 14.60 -4.97 -15.88
CA SER A 211 13.30 -4.67 -15.25
C SER A 211 12.22 -5.73 -15.53
N GLY A 212 12.57 -6.86 -16.16
CA GLY A 212 11.70 -8.00 -16.41
C GLY A 212 10.84 -7.91 -17.66
N TYR A 213 11.18 -7.03 -18.61
CA TYR A 213 10.44 -6.92 -19.88
C TYR A 213 11.03 -7.83 -20.97
N VAL A 214 10.13 -8.42 -21.76
CA VAL A 214 10.48 -9.31 -22.87
C VAL A 214 10.31 -8.59 -24.21
N PRO A 215 11.29 -8.63 -25.11
CA PRO A 215 11.19 -8.01 -26.44
C PRO A 215 9.94 -8.45 -27.21
N CYS A 216 9.23 -7.49 -27.79
CA CYS A 216 8.12 -7.76 -28.68
C CYS A 216 8.64 -8.43 -29.96
N LYS A 217 8.04 -9.57 -30.32
CA LYS A 217 8.43 -10.34 -31.51
C LYS A 217 8.20 -9.60 -32.84
N ILE A 218 7.35 -8.55 -32.82
CA ILE A 218 6.97 -7.78 -34.01
C ILE A 218 8.02 -6.71 -34.35
N CYS A 219 8.28 -5.79 -33.41
CA CYS A 219 9.23 -4.69 -33.66
C CYS A 219 10.68 -5.02 -33.28
N LYS A 220 10.92 -6.18 -32.64
CA LYS A 220 12.24 -6.70 -32.27
C LYS A 220 13.17 -5.61 -31.69
N PRO A 221 12.75 -4.92 -30.61
CA PRO A 221 13.57 -3.93 -29.93
C PRO A 221 14.81 -4.55 -29.27
#